data_AF-H3H6Z8-F1
#
_entry.id   AF-H3H6Z8-F1
#
_cell.length_a   1.000
_cell.length_b   1.000
_cell.length_c   1.000
_cell.angle_alpha   90.00
_cell.angle_beta   90.00
_cell.angle_gamma   90.00
#
_symmetry.space_group_name_H-M   'P 1'
#
loop_
_entity.id
_entity.type
_entity.pdbx_description
1 polymer ?
#
loop_
_entity_poly.entity_id
_entity_poly.type
_entity_poly.pdbx_seq_one_letter_code
_entity_poly.pdbx_strand_id
1 'polypeptide(L)'
;MAGWSFPTPPSLPTSLARFTRRTSKSSTSSNNGSATASPEKKSSSLKLYANMVSQPSRAVAWVLKVKDADYEFVNVDIQGDFIKSDEFKAWNPNALVPVIRDGEFSLFEGNAIL
;
A
#
# COMPACT_ATOMS: atom_id res chain seq x y z
N MET A 1 1.16 50.78 30.20
CA MET A 1 1.21 49.71 29.19
C MET A 1 2.35 48.78 29.57
N ALA A 2 2.06 47.59 30.10
CA ALA A 2 3.09 46.62 30.48
C ALA A 2 3.42 45.75 29.25
N GLY A 3 4.64 45.87 28.73
CA GLY A 3 5.12 45.11 27.59
C GLY A 3 5.35 43.65 27.96
N TRP A 4 4.77 42.73 27.19
CA TRP A 4 5.08 41.30 27.29
C TRP A 4 6.37 41.01 26.55
N SER A 5 7.37 40.51 27.26
CA SER A 5 8.64 40.07 26.69
C SER A 5 8.66 38.54 26.65
N PHE A 6 8.83 37.97 25.46
CA PHE A 6 8.93 36.52 25.29
C PHE A 6 10.37 36.04 25.55
N PRO A 7 10.57 34.94 26.31
CA PRO A 7 11.88 34.35 26.48
C PRO A 7 12.34 33.64 25.20
N THR A 8 13.64 33.76 24.89
CA THR A 8 14.27 33.12 23.74
C THR A 8 14.33 31.60 23.89
N PRO A 9 14.03 30.83 22.83
CA PRO A 9 14.11 29.38 22.88
C PRO A 9 15.57 28.89 22.96
N PRO A 10 15.84 27.76 23.64
CA PRO A 10 17.17 27.18 23.70
C PRO A 10 17.62 26.64 22.33
N SER A 11 18.88 26.88 21.97
CA SER A 11 19.49 26.40 20.73
C SER A 11 19.78 24.90 20.80
N LEU A 12 19.30 24.14 19.81
CA LEU A 12 19.56 22.71 19.68
C LEU A 12 21.01 22.45 19.20
N PRO A 13 21.73 21.46 19.76
CA PRO A 13 23.08 21.11 19.32
C PRO A 13 23.06 20.47 17.93
N THR A 14 23.79 21.06 16.99
CA THR A 14 23.98 20.56 15.62
C THR A 14 24.98 19.40 15.60
N SER A 15 24.57 18.22 16.07
CA SER A 15 25.33 16.98 15.83
C SER A 15 24.61 16.13 14.80
N LEU A 16 24.89 16.43 13.53
CA LEU A 16 24.59 15.59 12.36
C LEU A 16 25.35 14.26 12.48
N ALA A 17 24.73 13.27 13.09
CA ALA A 17 25.22 11.90 13.04
C ALA A 17 25.09 11.37 11.59
N ARG A 18 26.25 11.21 10.94
CA ARG A 18 26.39 10.54 9.64
C ARG A 18 25.76 9.15 9.68
N PHE A 19 24.64 9.00 8.98
CA PHE A 19 24.07 7.69 8.68
C PHE A 19 24.89 7.03 7.57
N THR A 20 25.96 6.30 7.93
CA THR A 20 26.67 5.45 6.98
C THR A 20 25.84 4.21 6.69
N ARG A 21 25.29 4.14 5.48
CA ARG A 21 24.60 2.95 4.96
C ARG A 21 25.60 1.80 4.81
N ARG A 22 25.58 0.85 5.74
CA ARG A 22 26.29 -0.44 5.64
C ARG A 22 25.53 -1.34 4.66
N THR A 23 26.07 -1.58 3.47
CA THR A 23 25.56 -2.62 2.56
C THR A 23 26.10 -3.97 3.01
N SER A 24 25.23 -4.85 3.51
CA SER A 24 25.58 -6.24 3.80
C SER A 24 25.50 -7.05 2.50
N LYS A 25 26.66 -7.51 2.03
CA LYS A 25 26.83 -8.55 1.01
C LYS A 25 26.56 -9.90 1.68
N SER A 26 25.44 -10.56 1.39
CA SER A 26 25.16 -11.92 1.86
C SER A 26 25.64 -12.94 0.80
N SER A 27 26.52 -13.82 1.26
CA SER A 27 26.98 -15.02 0.58
C SER A 27 25.99 -16.17 0.79
N THR A 28 25.88 -16.99 -0.25
CA THR A 28 25.33 -18.34 -0.42
C THR A 28 25.10 -19.20 0.83
N SER A 29 23.94 -19.86 0.92
CA SER A 29 23.84 -21.25 1.39
C SER A 29 22.58 -21.95 0.87
N SER A 30 22.76 -23.20 0.46
CA SER A 30 21.81 -24.17 -0.08
C SER A 30 20.70 -24.58 0.89
N ASN A 31 19.59 -25.10 0.35
CA ASN A 31 19.01 -26.36 0.84
C ASN A 31 18.01 -26.97 -0.16
N ASN A 32 18.25 -28.23 -0.51
CA ASN A 32 17.27 -29.12 -1.14
C ASN A 32 16.30 -29.64 -0.07
N GLY A 33 15.01 -29.66 -0.39
CA GLY A 33 13.97 -30.23 0.47
C GLY A 33 12.69 -30.42 -0.32
N SER A 34 12.52 -31.64 -0.84
CA SER A 34 11.27 -32.17 -1.38
C SER A 34 10.19 -32.16 -0.31
N ALA A 35 9.10 -31.43 -0.55
CA ALA A 35 7.86 -31.56 0.19
C ALA A 35 6.69 -31.53 -0.78
N THR A 36 6.14 -32.71 -1.01
CA THR A 36 4.81 -32.97 -1.56
C THR A 36 3.77 -32.28 -0.69
N ALA A 37 3.01 -31.33 -1.25
CA ALA A 37 1.61 -31.06 -0.91
C ALA A 37 1.11 -29.86 -1.74
N SER A 38 0.31 -30.12 -2.76
CA SER A 38 -0.60 -29.11 -3.30
C SER A 38 -1.66 -28.80 -2.25
N PRO A 39 -1.98 -27.52 -2.03
CA PRO A 39 -3.36 -27.11 -1.93
C PRO A 39 -3.70 -26.30 -3.19
N GLU A 40 -4.90 -26.53 -3.67
CA GLU A 40 -5.48 -26.00 -4.89
C GLU A 40 -5.27 -24.47 -5.03
N LYS A 41 -4.46 -24.07 -6.01
CA LYS A 41 -4.23 -22.66 -6.35
C LYS A 41 -5.46 -22.15 -7.08
N LYS A 42 -6.41 -21.55 -6.35
CA LYS A 42 -7.56 -20.91 -7.00
C LYS A 42 -7.04 -19.80 -7.91
N SER A 43 -7.33 -19.95 -9.20
CA SER A 43 -6.71 -19.26 -10.32
C SER A 43 -7.26 -17.85 -10.54
N SER A 44 -7.31 -17.03 -9.50
CA SER A 44 -7.60 -15.61 -9.59
C SER A 44 -6.73 -14.85 -8.60
N SER A 45 -5.63 -14.27 -9.10
CA SER A 45 -4.80 -13.38 -8.30
C SER A 45 -5.65 -12.15 -7.93
N LEU A 46 -5.81 -11.92 -6.63
CA LEU A 46 -6.55 -10.78 -6.10
C LEU A 46 -5.84 -9.50 -6.55
N LYS A 47 -6.55 -8.59 -7.21
CA LYS A 47 -6.00 -7.33 -7.70
C LYS A 47 -6.53 -6.17 -6.88
N LEU A 48 -5.63 -5.36 -6.33
CA LEU A 48 -5.95 -4.11 -5.66
C LEU A 48 -5.68 -2.94 -6.59
N TYR A 49 -6.73 -2.30 -7.08
CA TYR A 49 -6.67 -1.04 -7.81
C TYR A 49 -6.70 0.10 -6.80
N ALA A 50 -5.56 0.78 -6.64
CA ALA A 50 -5.36 1.75 -5.58
C ALA A 50 -4.34 2.83 -5.96
N ASN A 51 -4.39 3.95 -5.24
CA ASN A 51 -3.36 4.97 -5.29
C ASN A 51 -2.93 5.32 -3.85
N MET A 52 -1.63 5.28 -3.56
CA MET A 52 -1.11 5.54 -2.21
C MET A 52 -1.30 7.00 -1.74
N VAL A 53 -1.62 7.93 -2.65
CA VAL A 53 -2.03 9.30 -2.28
C VAL A 53 -3.38 9.28 -1.53
N SER A 54 -4.28 8.36 -1.88
CA SER A 54 -5.59 8.23 -1.26
C SER A 54 -5.51 7.56 0.12
N GLN A 55 -6.08 8.20 1.15
CA GLN A 55 -6.13 7.66 2.51
C GLN A 55 -6.83 6.29 2.61
N PRO A 56 -8.04 6.08 2.05
CA PRO A 56 -8.72 4.77 2.11
C PRO A 56 -7.95 3.68 1.35
N SER A 57 -7.26 4.01 0.25
CA SER A 57 -6.41 3.07 -0.46
C SER A 57 -5.23 2.57 0.39
N ARG A 58 -4.61 3.46 1.16
CA ARG A 58 -3.54 3.06 2.10
C ARG A 58 -4.05 2.13 3.18
N ALA A 59 -5.23 2.38 3.73
CA ALA A 59 -5.82 1.51 4.76
C ALA A 59 -6.02 0.07 4.25
N VAL A 60 -6.60 -0.08 3.05
CA VAL A 60 -6.79 -1.40 2.41
C VAL A 60 -5.45 -2.08 2.13
N ALA A 61 -4.48 -1.37 1.53
CA ALA A 61 -3.16 -1.91 1.26
C ALA A 61 -2.45 -2.39 2.54
N TRP A 62 -2.60 -1.64 3.64
CA TRP A 62 -2.07 -2.03 4.94
C TRP A 62 -2.71 -3.30 5.47
N VAL A 63 -4.04 -3.41 5.43
CA VAL A 63 -4.75 -4.59 5.92
C VAL A 63 -4.38 -5.83 5.11
N LEU A 64 -4.29 -5.73 3.79
CA LEU A 64 -3.84 -6.86 2.96
C LEU A 64 -2.42 -7.28 3.31
N LYS A 65 -1.53 -6.31 3.60
CA LYS A 65 -0.16 -6.59 4.04
C LYS A 65 -0.09 -7.22 5.43
N VAL A 66 -0.94 -6.80 6.37
CA VAL A 66 -1.02 -7.36 7.73
C VAL A 66 -1.61 -8.76 7.70
N LYS A 67 -2.59 -9.01 6.82
CA LYS A 67 -3.20 -10.34 6.61
C LYS A 67 -2.30 -11.29 5.79
N ASP A 68 -1.14 -10.83 5.33
CA ASP A 68 -0.21 -11.57 4.45
C ASP A 68 -0.90 -12.20 3.23
N ALA A 69 -1.87 -11.46 2.67
CA ALA A 69 -2.60 -11.90 1.48
C ALA A 69 -1.72 -11.76 0.23
N ASP A 70 -1.80 -12.73 -0.68
CA ASP A 70 -1.18 -12.63 -2.00
C ASP A 70 -2.07 -11.78 -2.92
N TYR A 71 -1.58 -10.60 -3.31
CA TYR A 71 -2.32 -9.69 -4.18
C TYR A 71 -1.42 -8.91 -5.13
N GLU A 72 -1.95 -8.62 -6.32
CA GLU A 72 -1.35 -7.73 -7.29
C GLU A 72 -1.77 -6.29 -6.99
N PHE A 73 -0.80 -5.41 -6.72
CA PHE A 73 -1.06 -3.98 -6.56
C PHE A 73 -1.03 -3.29 -7.93
N VAL A 74 -2.17 -2.78 -8.36
CA VAL A 74 -2.31 -1.99 -9.59
C VAL A 74 -2.41 -0.52 -9.20
N ASN A 75 -1.34 0.25 -9.48
CA ASN A 75 -1.34 1.68 -9.23
C ASN A 75 -2.24 2.38 -10.24
N VAL A 76 -3.29 3.04 -9.76
CA VAL A 76 -4.24 3.77 -10.60
C VAL A 76 -4.06 5.27 -10.39
N ASP A 77 -3.93 6.03 -11.47
CA ASP A 77 -3.91 7.48 -11.39
C ASP A 77 -5.32 8.01 -11.07
N ILE A 78 -5.45 8.82 -10.01
CA ILE A 78 -6.72 9.41 -9.55
C ILE A 78 -7.29 10.37 -10.61
N GLN A 79 -6.43 11.00 -11.41
CA GLN A 79 -6.84 11.93 -12.48
C GLN A 79 -6.79 11.29 -13.87
N GLY A 80 -6.36 10.03 -13.94
CA GLY A 80 -6.19 9.29 -15.18
C GLY A 80 -7.50 8.93 -15.85
N ASP A 81 -7.41 8.58 -17.13
CA ASP A 81 -8.58 8.24 -17.93
C ASP A 81 -9.12 6.83 -17.64
N PHE A 82 -8.30 5.96 -17.04
CA PHE A 82 -8.72 4.63 -16.62
C PHE A 82 -9.87 4.66 -15.61
N ILE A 83 -9.80 5.52 -14.58
CA ILE A 83 -10.88 5.66 -13.60
C ILE A 83 -12.17 6.20 -14.25
N LYS A 84 -12.03 7.01 -15.30
CA LYS A 84 -13.17 7.58 -16.05
C LYS A 84 -13.77 6.60 -17.05
N SER A 85 -13.06 5.54 -17.39
CA SER A 85 -13.51 4.52 -18.33
C SER A 85 -14.78 3.83 -17.85
N ASP A 86 -15.61 3.40 -18.79
CA ASP A 86 -16.85 2.71 -18.48
C ASP A 86 -16.58 1.32 -17.88
N GLU A 87 -15.43 0.72 -18.18
CA GLU A 87 -14.95 -0.52 -17.57
C GLU A 87 -14.76 -0.37 -16.06
N PHE A 88 -14.10 0.70 -15.62
CA PHE A 88 -13.89 0.96 -14.19
C PHE A 88 -15.19 1.32 -13.48
N LYS A 89 -16.06 2.08 -14.15
CA LYS A 89 -17.40 2.41 -13.63
C LYS A 89 -18.30 1.19 -13.45
N ALA A 90 -18.13 0.15 -14.26
CA ALA A 90 -18.85 -1.10 -14.09
C ALA A 90 -18.49 -1.79 -12.75
N TRP A 91 -17.27 -1.58 -12.24
CA TRP A 91 -16.83 -2.11 -10.94
C TRP A 91 -17.18 -1.18 -9.78
N ASN A 92 -17.02 0.13 -9.98
CA ASN A 92 -17.37 1.16 -9.02
C ASN A 92 -18.07 2.33 -9.74
N PRO A 93 -19.41 2.44 -9.65
CA PRO A 93 -20.16 3.53 -10.27
C PRO A 93 -19.71 4.93 -9.85
N ASN A 94 -19.09 5.06 -8.67
CA ASN A 94 -18.57 6.34 -8.17
C ASN A 94 -17.22 6.72 -8.81
N ALA A 95 -16.58 5.82 -9.56
CA ALA A 95 -15.27 6.04 -10.18
C ALA A 95 -14.21 6.50 -9.17
N LEU A 96 -14.09 5.79 -8.04
CA LEU A 96 -13.11 6.07 -6.99
C LEU A 96 -12.26 4.84 -6.65
N VAL A 97 -11.10 5.08 -6.03
CA VAL A 97 -10.24 4.05 -5.44
C VAL A 97 -10.39 4.07 -3.92
N PRO A 98 -10.26 2.93 -3.21
CA PRO A 98 -9.80 1.60 -3.67
C PRO A 98 -10.90 0.70 -4.25
N VAL A 99 -10.50 -0.21 -5.15
CA VAL A 99 -11.32 -1.32 -5.66
C VAL A 99 -10.51 -2.62 -5.65
N ILE A 100 -11.10 -3.71 -5.14
CA ILE A 100 -10.52 -5.06 -5.22
C ILE A 100 -11.26 -5.87 -6.28
N ARG A 101 -10.50 -6.63 -7.07
CA ARG A 101 -11.02 -7.60 -8.04
C ARG A 101 -10.49 -9.00 -7.73
N ASP A 102 -11.39 -9.97 -7.74
CA ASP A 102 -11.08 -11.39 -7.66
C ASP A 102 -11.86 -12.11 -8.76
N GLY A 103 -11.23 -12.29 -9.93
CA GLY A 103 -11.89 -12.82 -11.12
C GLY A 103 -13.03 -11.91 -11.59
N GLU A 104 -14.27 -12.39 -11.51
CA GLU A 104 -15.48 -11.64 -11.87
C GLU A 104 -16.03 -10.78 -10.72
N PHE A 105 -15.61 -11.03 -9.49
CA PHE A 105 -16.05 -10.29 -8.31
C PHE A 105 -15.31 -8.95 -8.20
N SER A 106 -16.07 -7.88 -7.94
CA SER A 106 -15.55 -6.55 -7.60
C SER A 106 -16.14 -6.07 -6.28
N LEU A 107 -15.28 -5.54 -5.41
CA LEU A 107 -15.67 -4.86 -4.20
C LEU A 107 -15.02 -3.47 -4.14
N PHE A 108 -15.84 -2.47 -3.86
CA PHE A 108 -15.44 -1.07 -3.70
C PHE A 108 -15.97 -0.55 -2.37
N GLU A 109 -15.59 0.68 -2.00
CA GLU A 109 -15.69 1.26 -0.65
C GLU A 109 -14.64 0.72 0.33
N GLY A 110 -13.80 1.61 0.82
CA GLY A 110 -12.71 1.26 1.74
C GLY A 110 -13.21 0.51 2.98
N ASN A 111 -14.34 0.92 3.54
CA ASN A 111 -14.93 0.27 4.74
C ASN A 111 -15.52 -1.11 4.45
N ALA A 112 -16.03 -1.35 3.24
CA ALA A 112 -16.58 -2.66 2.88
C ALA A 112 -15.48 -3.70 2.65
N ILE A 113 -14.29 -3.24 2.27
CA ILE A 113 -13.12 -4.07 1.98
C ILE A 113 -12.40 -4.56 3.26
N LEU A 114 -12.39 -3.75 4.33
CA LEU A 114 -11.65 -4.02 5.57
C LEU A 114 -12.23 -5.22 6.36
#